data_AF-A0A259IV19-F1
#
_entry.id   AF-A0A259IV19-F1
#
_cell.length_a   1.000
_cell.length_b   1.000
_cell.length_c   1.000
_cell.angle_alpha   90.00
_cell.angle_beta   90.00
_cell.angle_gamma   90.00
#
_symmetry.space_group_name_H-M   'P 1'
#
loop_
_entity.id
_entity.type
_entity.pdbx_description
1 polymer ?
#
loop_
_entity_poly.entity_id
_entity_poly.type
_entity_poly.pdbx_seq_one_letter_code
_entity_poly.pdbx_strand_id
1 'polypeptide(L)'
;AADLDVIVRFGFNILKGDILSAARYGVWSYHHGDNDLYRGSPPYMWEMMEGSPRCGAVLQILTETLDGGLVIAKGQYACESAVSLFRNRLGPFWGSCYFLVWKLRELHEKGFPALRATAVPRADYGGRKALYSKPGNREMLGWMWRLLVRKLGQKRARRILHWQTALRRNAVSSALHPASGSLDLSGFQFLKAPAGHFYADPFLFERDGRTFLFMEDYDYAAARGDLVVMDVTDGVPEQAEPSLATGSHLSYPFVFAHGGEIWMIPESMAAGEVALYRAEAFPHRWVKEKVLFSGPVVDTTVWQKDGTWYFFATLIVPGTEAVSLHLFTADSLTGDWRLHPASPLSNDVRDARGAGRLFMQDGVLYRPAQDCSGTYGRAIRL
;
A
#
# COMPACT_ATOMS: atom_id res chain seq x y z
N ALA A 1 -13.17 -36.14 23.32
CA ALA A 1 -12.49 -35.04 22.61
C ALA A 1 -13.39 -33.82 22.65
N ALA A 2 -12.84 -32.61 22.79
CA ALA A 2 -13.61 -31.38 23.05
C ALA A 2 -14.28 -30.74 21.80
N ASP A 3 -14.43 -31.51 20.71
CA ASP A 3 -15.03 -31.09 19.42
C ASP A 3 -14.60 -29.67 18.96
N LEU A 4 -13.27 -29.45 18.91
CA LEU A 4 -12.70 -28.15 18.57
C LEU A 4 -12.43 -28.05 17.08
N ASP A 5 -12.86 -26.96 16.46
CA ASP A 5 -12.52 -26.65 15.07
C ASP A 5 -11.09 -26.12 14.91
N VAL A 6 -10.71 -25.10 15.68
CA VAL A 6 -9.39 -24.44 15.61
C VAL A 6 -8.87 -24.15 17.01
N ILE A 7 -7.59 -24.41 17.27
CA ILE A 7 -6.89 -23.92 18.48
C ILE A 7 -6.03 -22.73 18.08
N VAL A 8 -6.21 -21.58 18.73
CA VAL A 8 -5.37 -20.39 18.51
C VAL A 8 -4.30 -20.31 19.59
N ARG A 9 -3.04 -20.26 19.17
CA ARG A 9 -1.88 -20.17 20.06
C ARG A 9 -1.38 -18.73 20.17
N PHE A 10 -1.47 -18.17 21.37
CA PHE A 10 -0.84 -16.89 21.75
C PHE A 10 0.42 -17.03 22.63
N GLY A 11 0.80 -18.27 22.99
CA GLY A 11 1.89 -18.55 23.93
C GLY A 11 3.28 -18.74 23.30
N PHE A 12 4.30 -18.88 24.14
CA PHE A 12 5.70 -19.11 23.76
C PHE A 12 6.04 -20.61 23.62
N ASN A 13 7.28 -20.94 23.24
CA ASN A 13 7.83 -22.31 23.07
C ASN A 13 7.31 -23.09 21.85
N ILE A 14 7.90 -24.25 21.56
CA ILE A 14 7.55 -25.06 20.39
C ILE A 14 6.54 -26.12 20.86
N LEU A 15 5.35 -26.16 20.25
CA LEU A 15 4.37 -27.22 20.46
C LEU A 15 4.77 -28.46 19.66
N LYS A 16 4.58 -29.64 20.27
CA LYS A 16 4.85 -30.95 19.68
C LYS A 16 3.82 -31.97 20.16
N GLY A 17 3.61 -33.03 19.39
CA GLY A 17 2.73 -34.14 19.74
C GLY A 17 1.25 -33.84 19.52
N ASP A 18 0.40 -34.65 20.14
CA ASP A 18 -1.04 -34.77 19.88
C ASP A 18 -1.83 -33.45 19.95
N ILE A 19 -1.31 -32.42 20.63
CA ILE A 19 -1.93 -31.09 20.65
C ILE A 19 -2.06 -30.47 19.25
N LEU A 20 -1.13 -30.78 18.33
CA LEU A 20 -1.13 -30.25 16.97
C LEU A 20 -2.30 -30.75 16.12
N SER A 21 -2.87 -31.91 16.48
CA SER A 21 -4.02 -32.54 15.83
C SER A 21 -5.29 -32.56 16.72
N ALA A 22 -5.26 -31.89 17.88
CA ALA A 22 -6.37 -31.89 18.83
C ALA A 22 -7.61 -31.09 18.34
N ALA A 23 -7.47 -30.26 17.32
CA ALA A 23 -8.55 -29.54 16.66
C ALA A 23 -8.65 -29.93 15.17
N ARG A 24 -9.87 -29.93 14.63
CA ARG A 24 -10.20 -30.38 13.27
C ARG A 24 -9.37 -29.69 12.18
N TYR A 25 -9.07 -28.42 12.36
CA TYR A 25 -8.27 -27.59 11.46
C TYR A 25 -6.94 -27.12 12.08
N GLY A 26 -6.48 -27.85 13.11
CA GLY A 26 -5.17 -27.72 13.72
C GLY A 26 -4.98 -26.52 14.65
N VAL A 27 -3.71 -26.26 14.98
CA VAL A 27 -3.28 -25.16 15.83
C VAL A 27 -2.77 -24.00 14.99
N TRP A 28 -3.42 -22.85 15.09
CA TRP A 28 -3.06 -21.63 14.37
C TRP A 28 -2.17 -20.75 15.23
N SER A 29 -1.09 -20.23 14.67
CA SER A 29 -0.11 -19.41 15.39
C SER A 29 0.44 -18.32 14.50
N TYR A 30 0.74 -17.18 15.11
CA TYR A 30 1.51 -16.14 14.47
C TYR A 30 3.00 -16.47 14.48
N HIS A 31 3.70 -16.06 13.42
CA HIS A 31 5.14 -15.90 13.36
C HIS A 31 5.45 -14.45 13.00
N HIS A 32 6.28 -13.81 13.82
CA HIS A 32 6.60 -12.39 13.71
C HIS A 32 7.97 -12.21 13.06
N GLY A 33 7.94 -12.19 11.74
CA GLY A 33 9.10 -12.11 10.85
C GLY A 33 8.71 -12.62 9.47
N ASP A 34 9.52 -12.34 8.47
CA ASP A 34 9.39 -13.02 7.18
C ASP A 34 9.98 -14.42 7.31
N ASN A 35 9.15 -15.46 7.30
CA ASN A 35 9.59 -16.85 7.45
C ASN A 35 10.56 -17.33 6.34
N ASP A 36 10.71 -16.58 5.24
CA ASP A 36 11.63 -16.92 4.16
C ASP A 36 13.03 -16.32 4.40
N LEU A 37 13.17 -15.33 5.28
CA LEU A 37 14.41 -14.58 5.51
C LEU A 37 14.83 -14.50 6.98
N TYR A 38 13.87 -14.47 7.89
CA TYR A 38 14.03 -14.18 9.31
C TYR A 38 13.23 -15.18 10.15
N ARG A 39 13.90 -16.27 10.54
CA ARG A 39 13.39 -17.28 11.48
C ARG A 39 14.05 -17.13 12.84
N GLY A 40 13.28 -17.29 13.91
CA GLY A 40 13.79 -17.22 15.28
C GLY A 40 13.44 -15.91 15.99
N SER A 41 14.37 -15.35 16.77
CA SER A 41 14.10 -14.28 17.72
C SER A 41 15.26 -13.29 17.89
N PRO A 42 15.03 -12.10 18.48
CA PRO A 42 13.72 -11.50 18.75
C PRO A 42 13.09 -10.91 17.47
N PRO A 43 11.75 -10.88 17.36
CA PRO A 43 11.07 -10.32 16.19
C PRO A 43 11.56 -8.91 15.83
N TYR A 44 11.84 -8.73 14.53
CA TYR A 44 12.18 -7.45 13.87
C TYR A 44 13.54 -6.85 14.22
N MET A 45 14.31 -7.47 15.11
CA MET A 45 15.63 -6.96 15.50
C MET A 45 16.66 -7.19 14.39
N TRP A 46 16.65 -8.38 13.78
CA TRP A 46 17.61 -8.73 12.75
C TRP A 46 17.31 -8.03 11.44
N GLU A 47 16.03 -7.88 11.09
CA GLU A 47 15.56 -7.04 10.00
C GLU A 47 16.12 -5.62 10.14
N MET A 48 16.02 -5.02 11.33
CA MET A 48 16.56 -3.69 11.62
C MET A 48 18.09 -3.65 11.54
N MET A 49 18.79 -4.60 12.19
CA MET A 49 20.26 -4.64 12.26
C MET A 49 20.91 -4.88 10.89
N GLU A 50 20.26 -5.68 10.05
CA GLU A 50 20.71 -6.00 8.70
C GLU A 50 20.26 -4.96 7.66
N GLY A 51 19.38 -4.04 8.04
CA GLY A 51 18.86 -2.99 7.16
C GLY A 51 17.87 -3.51 6.12
N SER A 52 17.10 -4.55 6.45
CA SER A 52 15.98 -4.99 5.64
C SER A 52 14.99 -3.84 5.50
N PRO A 53 14.51 -3.52 4.28
CA PRO A 53 13.48 -2.50 4.08
C PRO A 53 12.09 -2.99 4.52
N ARG A 54 11.97 -4.27 4.91
CA ARG A 54 10.70 -4.95 5.18
C ARG A 54 10.73 -5.73 6.49
N CYS A 55 9.58 -5.77 7.15
CA CYS A 55 9.27 -6.65 8.26
C CYS A 55 8.08 -7.55 7.87
N GLY A 56 8.12 -8.83 8.25
CA GLY A 56 7.07 -9.79 7.91
C GLY A 56 6.13 -10.11 9.07
N ALA A 57 4.92 -10.54 8.77
CA ALA A 57 4.08 -11.25 9.74
C ALA A 57 3.34 -12.38 9.03
N VAL A 58 3.20 -13.51 9.72
CA VAL A 58 2.65 -14.73 9.16
C VAL A 58 1.63 -15.31 10.13
N LEU A 59 0.50 -15.77 9.60
CA LEU A 59 -0.41 -16.68 10.29
C LEU A 59 -0.27 -18.06 9.65
N GLN A 60 0.00 -19.08 10.47
CA GLN A 60 0.25 -20.43 10.00
C GLN A 60 -0.46 -21.49 10.85
N ILE A 61 -0.74 -22.63 10.23
CA ILE A 61 -1.16 -23.85 10.91
C ILE A 61 0.08 -24.67 11.22
N LEU A 62 0.30 -24.94 12.51
CA LEU A 62 1.50 -25.63 12.99
C LEU A 62 1.52 -27.10 12.55
N THR A 63 2.72 -27.61 12.29
CA THR A 63 3.00 -29.03 12.03
C THR A 63 4.10 -29.50 12.96
N GLU A 64 4.38 -30.81 12.98
CA GLU A 64 5.50 -31.39 13.76
C GLU A 64 6.87 -30.87 13.31
N THR A 65 6.97 -30.43 12.05
CA THR A 65 8.20 -29.87 11.52
C THR A 65 8.31 -28.40 11.91
N LEU A 66 9.36 -28.05 12.67
CA LEU A 66 9.67 -26.66 13.00
C LEU A 66 9.84 -25.85 11.70
N ASP A 67 9.20 -24.69 11.64
CA ASP A 67 9.13 -23.83 10.44
C ASP A 67 8.51 -24.50 9.19
N GLY A 68 7.85 -25.64 9.36
CA GLY A 68 7.12 -26.38 8.32
C GLY A 68 5.61 -26.18 8.39
N GLY A 69 5.15 -25.12 9.06
CA GLY A 69 3.73 -24.79 9.16
C GLY A 69 3.12 -24.43 7.81
N LEU A 70 1.83 -24.69 7.63
CA LEU A 70 1.09 -24.22 6.46
C LEU A 70 0.80 -22.72 6.64
N VAL A 71 1.45 -21.88 5.85
CA VAL A 71 1.23 -20.43 5.91
C VAL A 71 -0.09 -20.07 5.24
N ILE A 72 -1.07 -19.64 6.03
CA ILE A 72 -2.42 -19.32 5.53
C ILE A 72 -2.61 -17.82 5.31
N ALA A 73 -1.78 -16.97 5.92
CA ALA A 73 -1.70 -15.54 5.59
C ALA A 73 -0.27 -15.03 5.80
N LYS A 74 0.15 -14.09 4.94
CA LYS A 74 1.45 -13.41 5.04
C LYS A 74 1.27 -11.93 4.72
N GLY A 75 1.93 -11.07 5.48
CA GLY A 75 2.02 -9.63 5.25
C GLY A 75 3.47 -9.16 5.25
N GLN A 76 3.73 -8.11 4.49
CA GLN A 76 5.02 -7.44 4.37
C GLN A 76 4.81 -5.95 4.63
N TYR A 77 5.55 -5.41 5.60
CA TYR A 77 5.38 -4.06 6.11
C TYR A 77 6.70 -3.29 5.97
N ALA A 78 6.65 -1.96 5.91
CA ALA A 78 7.86 -1.16 5.91
C ALA A 78 8.63 -1.36 7.22
N CYS A 79 9.95 -1.52 7.12
CA CYS A 79 10.84 -1.40 8.26
C CYS A 79 11.22 0.08 8.41
N GLU A 80 10.47 0.80 9.23
CA GLU A 80 10.46 2.28 9.29
C GLU A 80 11.73 2.90 9.90
N SER A 81 12.43 2.17 10.78
CA SER A 81 13.50 2.74 11.59
C SER A 81 14.73 1.86 11.65
N ALA A 82 15.89 2.49 11.43
CA ALA A 82 17.17 1.83 11.65
C ALA A 82 17.58 1.77 13.14
N VAL A 83 16.83 2.41 14.05
CA VAL A 83 17.21 2.59 15.46
C VAL A 83 16.09 2.28 16.47
N SER A 84 14.83 2.29 16.05
CA SER A 84 13.68 2.05 16.93
C SER A 84 13.00 0.72 16.60
N LEU A 85 13.32 -0.30 17.40
CA LEU A 85 12.66 -1.61 17.31
C LEU A 85 11.15 -1.52 17.58
N PHE A 86 10.73 -0.56 18.41
CA PHE A 86 9.32 -0.32 18.69
C PHE A 86 8.56 0.11 17.43
N ARG A 87 9.10 1.06 16.66
CA ARG A 87 8.47 1.50 15.39
C ARG A 87 8.35 0.36 14.38
N ASN A 88 9.42 -0.43 14.22
CA ASN A 88 9.40 -1.59 13.31
C ASN A 88 8.44 -2.71 13.73
N ARG A 89 7.96 -2.70 14.98
CA ARG A 89 6.97 -3.64 15.50
C ARG A 89 5.54 -3.21 15.24
N LEU A 90 5.27 -1.90 15.23
CA LEU A 90 3.91 -1.37 15.14
C LEU A 90 3.20 -1.85 13.88
N GLY A 91 3.80 -1.62 12.70
CA GLY A 91 3.21 -2.01 11.42
C GLY A 91 2.86 -3.50 11.36
N PRO A 92 3.83 -4.42 11.52
CA PRO A 92 3.54 -5.85 11.46
C PRO A 92 2.57 -6.37 12.52
N PHE A 93 2.62 -5.86 13.76
CA PHE A 93 1.71 -6.32 14.81
C PHE A 93 0.28 -5.90 14.53
N TRP A 94 0.04 -4.60 14.31
CA TRP A 94 -1.32 -4.10 14.06
C TRP A 94 -1.85 -4.48 12.68
N GLY A 95 -0.98 -4.44 11.67
CA GLY A 95 -1.27 -4.83 10.29
C GLY A 95 -1.73 -6.28 10.14
N SER A 96 -1.26 -7.19 11.00
CA SER A 96 -1.62 -8.61 10.93
C SER A 96 -2.73 -9.04 11.89
N CYS A 97 -3.25 -8.14 12.73
CA CYS A 97 -4.29 -8.46 13.72
C CYS A 97 -5.54 -9.08 13.08
N TYR A 98 -5.94 -8.63 11.89
CA TYR A 98 -7.15 -9.12 11.24
C TYR A 98 -6.96 -10.46 10.52
N PHE A 99 -5.72 -10.97 10.36
CA PHE A 99 -5.45 -12.21 9.62
C PHE A 99 -6.23 -13.40 10.18
N LEU A 100 -6.33 -13.49 11.51
CA LEU A 100 -7.08 -14.57 12.16
C LEU A 100 -8.56 -14.52 11.77
N VAL A 101 -9.21 -13.36 11.91
CA VAL A 101 -10.64 -13.20 11.58
C VAL A 101 -10.88 -13.42 10.08
N TRP A 102 -10.00 -12.87 9.23
CA TRP A 102 -10.05 -13.08 7.79
C TRP A 102 -10.01 -14.58 7.44
N LYS A 103 -9.06 -15.34 8.00
CA LYS A 103 -8.89 -16.75 7.67
C LYS A 103 -9.93 -17.65 8.31
N LEU A 104 -10.45 -17.30 9.48
CA LEU A 104 -11.61 -17.98 10.08
C LEU A 104 -12.88 -17.78 9.23
N ARG A 105 -13.10 -16.56 8.72
CA ARG A 105 -14.21 -16.28 7.81
C ARG A 105 -14.07 -17.06 6.50
N GLU A 106 -12.88 -17.08 5.91
CA GLU A 106 -12.61 -17.87 4.70
C GLU A 106 -12.83 -19.37 4.93
N LEU A 107 -12.38 -19.90 6.07
CA LEU A 107 -12.65 -21.27 6.48
C LEU A 107 -14.15 -21.56 6.58
N HIS A 108 -14.91 -20.66 7.20
CA HIS A 108 -16.35 -20.80 7.39
C HIS A 108 -17.12 -20.75 6.06
N GLU A 109 -16.81 -19.80 5.20
CA GLU A 109 -17.54 -19.55 3.95
C GLU A 109 -17.16 -20.52 2.83
N LYS A 110 -15.88 -20.93 2.75
CA LYS A 110 -15.33 -21.69 1.60
C LYS A 110 -14.79 -23.09 1.98
N GLY A 111 -14.66 -23.37 3.27
CA GLY A 111 -14.13 -24.63 3.78
C GLY A 111 -12.61 -24.75 3.75
N PHE A 112 -12.10 -25.78 4.43
CA PHE A 112 -10.67 -26.01 4.58
C PHE A 112 -9.91 -26.28 3.27
N PRO A 113 -10.47 -27.01 2.26
CA PRO A 113 -9.79 -27.21 0.99
C PRO A 113 -9.47 -25.90 0.25
N ALA A 114 -10.41 -24.96 0.24
CA ALA A 114 -10.22 -23.65 -0.38
C ALA A 114 -9.17 -22.82 0.38
N LEU A 115 -9.22 -22.84 1.71
CA LEU A 115 -8.22 -22.18 2.54
C LEU A 115 -6.81 -22.74 2.30
N ARG A 116 -6.65 -24.06 2.17
CA ARG A 116 -5.35 -24.67 1.82
C ARG A 116 -4.88 -24.32 0.42
N ALA A 117 -5.79 -24.20 -0.54
CA ALA A 117 -5.45 -23.83 -1.92
C ALA A 117 -4.90 -22.39 -2.03
N THR A 118 -5.29 -21.51 -1.11
CA THR A 118 -4.81 -20.11 -1.04
C THR A 118 -3.61 -19.93 -0.10
N ALA A 119 -3.10 -21.02 0.49
CA ALA A 119 -1.94 -20.95 1.37
C ALA A 119 -0.71 -20.45 0.61
N VAL A 120 0.11 -19.66 1.28
CA VAL A 120 1.33 -19.10 0.69
C VAL A 120 2.32 -20.24 0.42
N PRO A 121 2.78 -20.41 -0.84
CA PRO A 121 3.74 -21.45 -1.17
C PRO A 121 5.02 -21.31 -0.34
N ARG A 122 5.60 -22.44 0.03
CA ARG A 122 6.88 -22.45 0.75
C ARG A 122 7.99 -22.02 -0.21
N ALA A 123 8.74 -20.99 0.17
CA ALA A 123 9.96 -20.61 -0.52
C ALA A 123 11.19 -21.24 0.15
N ASP A 124 12.28 -21.32 -0.60
CA ASP A 124 13.59 -21.65 -0.06
C ASP A 124 14.04 -20.58 0.93
N TYR A 125 14.64 -21.02 2.02
CA TYR A 125 15.09 -20.10 3.06
C TYR A 125 16.33 -19.32 2.59
N GLY A 126 16.19 -18.01 2.48
CA GLY A 126 17.24 -17.08 2.03
C GLY A 126 17.88 -16.25 3.15
N GLY A 127 17.61 -16.58 4.42
CA GLY A 127 18.15 -15.85 5.55
C GLY A 127 19.66 -16.03 5.73
N ARG A 128 20.34 -15.02 6.30
CA ARG A 128 21.80 -15.06 6.50
C ARG A 128 22.24 -16.03 7.60
N LYS A 129 21.31 -16.42 8.48
CA LYS A 129 21.51 -17.37 9.56
C LYS A 129 20.43 -18.43 9.50
N ALA A 130 20.79 -19.69 9.71
CA ALA A 130 19.84 -20.81 9.75
C ALA A 130 18.69 -20.56 10.75
N LEU A 131 19.03 -20.03 11.93
CA LEU A 131 18.08 -19.57 12.93
C LEU A 131 18.66 -18.37 13.68
N TYR A 132 17.88 -17.30 13.82
CA TYR A 132 18.29 -16.11 14.54
C TYR A 132 18.00 -16.24 16.05
N SER A 133 18.97 -15.82 16.85
CA SER A 133 18.89 -15.73 18.31
C SER A 133 19.08 -14.28 18.77
N LYS A 134 18.92 -14.02 20.07
CA LYS A 134 19.23 -12.69 20.64
C LYS A 134 20.65 -12.26 20.25
N PRO A 135 20.83 -11.04 19.71
CA PRO A 135 22.14 -10.56 19.27
C PRO A 135 23.08 -10.44 20.47
N GLY A 136 24.32 -10.89 20.29
CA GLY A 136 25.38 -10.75 21.29
C GLY A 136 26.01 -9.36 21.29
N ASN A 137 26.85 -9.08 22.30
CA ASN A 137 27.50 -7.78 22.46
C ASN A 137 28.31 -7.35 21.22
N ARG A 138 29.02 -8.28 20.57
CA ARG A 138 29.82 -7.98 19.36
C ARG A 138 28.95 -7.55 18.18
N GLU A 139 27.80 -8.18 18.01
CA GLU A 139 26.86 -7.89 16.93
C GLU A 139 26.17 -6.54 17.16
N MET A 140 25.81 -6.27 18.43
CA MET A 140 25.28 -4.97 18.86
C MET A 140 26.29 -3.84 18.63
N LEU A 141 27.55 -4.02 19.05
CA LEU A 141 28.61 -3.04 18.85
C LEU A 141 28.85 -2.78 17.36
N GLY A 142 28.90 -3.84 16.54
CA GLY A 142 29.06 -3.70 15.09
C GLY A 142 27.91 -2.94 14.44
N TRP A 143 26.67 -3.19 14.86
CA TRP A 143 25.50 -2.44 14.40
C TRP A 143 25.53 -0.97 14.84
N MET A 144 25.81 -0.69 16.12
CA MET A 144 25.93 0.67 16.64
C MET A 144 27.03 1.47 15.93
N TRP A 145 28.16 0.84 15.61
CA TRP A 145 29.23 1.46 14.84
C TRP A 145 28.76 1.86 13.44
N ARG A 146 28.03 0.99 12.73
CA ARG A 146 27.45 1.31 11.41
C ARG A 146 26.49 2.49 11.47
N LEU A 147 25.67 2.57 12.53
CA LEU A 147 24.76 3.70 12.75
C LEU A 147 25.53 5.00 13.00
N LEU A 148 26.59 4.96 13.82
CA LEU A 148 27.44 6.11 14.09
C LEU A 148 28.09 6.63 12.81
N VAL A 149 28.69 5.74 12.01
CA VAL A 149 29.32 6.08 10.72
C VAL A 149 28.30 6.72 9.77
N ARG A 150 27.08 6.15 9.67
CA ARG A 150 26.00 6.74 8.86
C ARG A 150 25.63 8.14 9.34
N LYS A 151 25.51 8.34 10.65
CA LYS A 151 25.16 9.63 11.25
C LYS A 151 26.26 10.68 11.05
N LEU A 152 27.52 10.29 11.17
CA LEU A 152 28.68 11.15 10.90
C LEU A 152 28.80 11.52 9.41
N GLY A 153 28.41 10.60 8.52
CA GLY A 153 28.39 10.84 7.06
C GLY A 153 27.21 11.69 6.57
N GLN A 154 26.16 11.86 7.36
CA GLN A 154 25.05 12.76 7.04
C GLN A 154 25.44 14.21 7.38
N LYS A 155 25.75 15.01 6.35
CA LYS A 155 25.90 16.47 6.51
C LYS A 155 24.64 17.04 7.18
N ARG A 156 24.81 17.96 8.14
CA ARG A 156 23.76 18.57 9.00
C ARG A 156 22.61 19.29 8.28
N ALA A 157 22.53 19.28 6.96
CA ALA A 157 21.41 19.86 6.24
C ALA A 157 20.17 18.97 6.41
N ARG A 158 19.05 19.55 6.84
CA ARG A 158 17.74 18.90 6.77
C ARG A 158 17.47 18.53 5.30
N ARG A 159 17.60 17.25 4.95
CA ARG A 159 17.13 16.74 3.67
C ARG A 159 15.61 16.68 3.73
N ILE A 160 14.96 17.58 3.02
CA ILE A 160 13.53 17.51 2.75
C ILE A 160 13.39 16.58 1.53
N LEU A 161 12.59 15.53 1.66
CA LEU A 161 12.13 14.79 0.48
C LEU A 161 11.17 15.72 -0.27
N HIS A 162 11.55 16.08 -1.48
CA HIS A 162 10.81 17.00 -2.33
C HIS A 162 10.30 16.24 -3.54
N TRP A 163 8.98 16.14 -3.67
CA TRP A 163 8.34 15.53 -4.82
C TRP A 163 8.44 16.45 -6.03
N GLN A 164 8.52 15.86 -7.22
CA GLN A 164 8.49 16.60 -8.47
C GLN A 164 7.55 15.88 -9.43
N THR A 165 6.75 16.68 -10.13
CA THR A 165 5.92 16.20 -11.23
C THR A 165 6.63 16.46 -12.56
N ALA A 166 6.51 15.53 -13.50
CA ALA A 166 7.01 15.71 -14.86
C ALA A 166 5.93 15.32 -15.88
N LEU A 167 5.92 16.03 -17.01
CA LEU A 167 4.99 15.80 -18.11
C LEU A 167 5.75 15.44 -19.39
N ARG A 168 5.27 14.41 -20.09
CA ARG A 168 5.71 14.07 -21.44
C ARG A 168 4.55 14.28 -22.40
N ARG A 169 4.78 15.11 -23.43
CA ARG A 169 3.78 15.43 -24.47
C ARG A 169 4.14 14.74 -25.78
N ASN A 170 3.13 14.49 -26.62
CA ASN A 170 3.29 13.90 -27.96
C ASN A 170 4.05 12.55 -27.96
N ALA A 171 3.80 11.73 -26.94
CA ALA A 171 4.46 10.44 -26.82
C ALA A 171 3.96 9.48 -27.91
N VAL A 172 4.89 8.87 -28.65
CA VAL A 172 4.59 7.89 -29.70
C VAL A 172 4.28 6.50 -29.10
N SER A 173 4.74 6.26 -27.87
CA SER A 173 4.54 5.01 -27.13
C SER A 173 4.29 5.28 -25.64
N SER A 174 3.76 4.29 -24.92
CA SER A 174 3.65 4.31 -23.46
C SER A 174 5.04 4.45 -22.81
N ALA A 175 5.11 5.10 -21.65
CA ALA A 175 6.35 5.13 -20.83
C ALA A 175 6.59 3.80 -20.12
N LEU A 176 5.53 3.00 -19.94
CA LEU A 176 5.55 1.73 -19.26
C LEU A 176 5.56 0.62 -20.30
N HIS A 177 6.53 -0.29 -20.18
CA HIS A 177 6.62 -1.49 -21.00
C HIS A 177 6.55 -2.73 -20.09
N PRO A 178 5.34 -3.21 -19.73
CA PRO A 178 5.17 -4.30 -18.77
C PRO A 178 5.87 -5.59 -19.21
N ALA A 179 5.84 -5.92 -20.51
CA ALA A 179 6.43 -7.15 -21.04
C ALA A 179 7.95 -7.25 -20.83
N SER A 180 8.67 -6.13 -20.88
CA SER A 180 10.12 -6.06 -20.64
C SER A 180 10.47 -5.60 -19.23
N GLY A 181 9.49 -5.12 -18.45
CA GLY A 181 9.70 -4.52 -17.13
C GLY A 181 10.49 -3.20 -17.17
N SER A 182 10.50 -2.50 -18.31
CA SER A 182 11.28 -1.26 -18.49
C SER A 182 10.41 -0.01 -18.47
N LEU A 183 10.98 1.10 -18.00
CA LEU A 183 10.40 2.44 -18.09
C LEU A 183 11.20 3.31 -19.07
N ASP A 184 10.50 3.96 -19.98
CA ASP A 184 11.04 5.04 -20.82
C ASP A 184 10.71 6.39 -20.20
N LEU A 185 11.73 6.99 -19.57
CA LEU A 185 11.64 8.31 -18.95
C LEU A 185 12.11 9.44 -19.88
N SER A 186 12.43 9.14 -21.14
CA SER A 186 12.85 10.16 -22.10
C SER A 186 11.70 11.10 -22.47
N GLY A 187 12.03 12.36 -22.74
CA GLY A 187 11.05 13.38 -23.14
C GLY A 187 10.14 13.93 -22.03
N PHE A 188 10.29 13.45 -20.79
CA PHE A 188 9.62 14.06 -19.64
C PHE A 188 10.28 15.41 -19.28
N GLN A 189 9.45 16.41 -19.01
CA GLN A 189 9.85 17.74 -18.57
C GLN A 189 9.31 17.98 -17.17
N PHE A 190 10.19 18.32 -16.22
CA PHE A 190 9.78 18.64 -14.86
C PHE A 190 8.99 19.93 -14.80
N LEU A 191 7.89 19.90 -14.06
CA LEU A 191 7.09 21.06 -13.72
C LEU A 191 7.71 21.78 -12.53
N LYS A 192 7.67 23.11 -12.55
CA LYS A 192 8.16 23.93 -11.45
C LYS A 192 6.99 24.27 -10.51
N ALA A 193 7.07 23.79 -9.28
CA ALA A 193 6.17 24.23 -8.21
C ALA A 193 6.59 25.62 -7.69
N PRO A 194 5.66 26.40 -7.11
CA PRO A 194 5.98 27.62 -6.38
C PRO A 194 7.01 27.39 -5.28
N ALA A 195 7.74 28.44 -4.90
CA ALA A 195 8.69 28.33 -3.80
C ALA A 195 7.96 28.00 -2.49
N GLY A 196 8.43 26.97 -1.77
CA GLY A 196 7.74 26.49 -0.56
C GLY A 196 6.63 25.47 -0.84
N HIS A 197 6.47 25.04 -2.09
CA HIS A 197 5.48 24.05 -2.49
C HIS A 197 6.11 22.88 -3.24
N PHE A 198 5.41 21.74 -3.33
CA PHE A 198 5.69 20.70 -4.32
C PHE A 198 4.42 20.26 -5.03
N TYR A 199 4.57 19.80 -6.29
CA TYR A 199 3.49 19.16 -7.03
C TYR A 199 3.65 17.64 -7.03
N ALA A 200 2.57 16.93 -6.68
CA ALA A 200 2.51 15.48 -6.64
C ALA A 200 1.19 14.94 -7.24
N ASP A 201 1.09 13.61 -7.29
CA ASP A 201 -0.09 12.86 -7.77
C ASP A 201 -0.71 13.38 -9.07
N PRO A 202 0.03 13.40 -10.18
CA PRO A 202 -0.48 13.91 -11.45
C PRO A 202 -1.54 13.00 -12.07
N PHE A 203 -2.69 13.58 -12.43
CA PHE A 203 -3.75 12.96 -13.20
C PHE A 203 -4.06 13.76 -14.46
N LEU A 204 -3.78 13.18 -15.62
CA LEU A 204 -4.25 13.71 -16.89
C LEU A 204 -5.72 13.33 -17.14
N PHE A 205 -6.47 14.28 -17.68
CA PHE A 205 -7.85 14.12 -18.09
C PHE A 205 -8.11 14.92 -19.37
N GLU A 206 -8.62 14.25 -20.41
CA GLU A 206 -8.93 14.88 -21.69
C GLU A 206 -10.44 15.06 -21.84
N ARG A 207 -10.83 16.25 -22.30
CA ARG A 207 -12.24 16.59 -22.55
C ARG A 207 -12.35 17.68 -23.61
N ASP A 208 -13.21 17.45 -24.61
CA ASP A 208 -13.58 18.44 -25.64
C ASP A 208 -12.35 19.06 -26.35
N GLY A 209 -11.35 18.22 -26.66
CA GLY A 209 -10.11 18.64 -27.32
C GLY A 209 -9.09 19.33 -26.41
N ARG A 210 -9.38 19.46 -25.11
CA ARG A 210 -8.47 20.03 -24.10
C ARG A 210 -7.91 18.95 -23.20
N THR A 211 -6.68 19.13 -22.74
CA THR A 211 -5.97 18.23 -21.82
C THR A 211 -5.70 18.95 -20.52
N PHE A 212 -6.28 18.46 -19.42
CA PHE A 212 -6.12 19.02 -18.09
C PHE A 212 -5.21 18.12 -17.25
N LEU A 213 -4.28 18.72 -16.52
CA LEU A 213 -3.42 18.06 -15.55
C LEU A 213 -3.84 18.48 -14.13
N PHE A 214 -4.49 17.56 -13.41
CA PHE A 214 -4.82 17.72 -11.99
C PHE A 214 -3.66 17.20 -11.13
N MET A 215 -3.35 17.91 -10.05
CA MET A 215 -2.23 17.58 -9.15
C MET A 215 -2.57 17.97 -7.71
N GLU A 216 -1.87 17.37 -6.76
CA GLU A 216 -1.70 17.94 -5.41
C GLU A 216 -0.71 19.10 -5.48
N ASP A 217 -1.07 20.24 -4.88
CA ASP A 217 -0.16 21.32 -4.52
C ASP A 217 0.02 21.34 -3.00
N TYR A 218 1.15 20.83 -2.53
CA TYR A 218 1.46 20.77 -1.10
C TYR A 218 2.25 22.00 -0.66
N ASP A 219 1.68 22.78 0.26
CA ASP A 219 2.31 23.91 0.93
C ASP A 219 3.08 23.43 2.18
N TYR A 220 4.40 23.65 2.21
CA TYR A 220 5.24 23.30 3.35
C TYR A 220 4.95 24.12 4.61
N ALA A 221 4.53 25.38 4.49
CA ALA A 221 4.22 26.25 5.62
C ALA A 221 2.90 25.86 6.27
N ALA A 222 1.88 25.53 5.47
CA ALA A 222 0.59 25.05 5.96
C ALA A 222 0.58 23.55 6.32
N ALA A 223 1.56 22.79 5.82
CA ALA A 223 1.62 21.33 5.89
C ALA A 223 0.34 20.67 5.34
N ARG A 224 -0.14 21.17 4.20
CA ARG A 224 -1.41 20.76 3.59
C ARG A 224 -1.30 20.77 2.06
N GLY A 225 -1.92 19.76 1.43
CA GLY A 225 -2.17 19.70 0.00
C GLY A 225 -3.58 20.19 -0.32
N ASP A 226 -3.69 21.03 -1.35
CA ASP A 226 -4.95 21.35 -2.02
C ASP A 226 -4.84 20.92 -3.50
N LEU A 227 -5.96 20.73 -4.19
CA LEU A 227 -5.93 20.24 -5.58
C LEU A 227 -5.91 21.41 -6.55
N VAL A 228 -4.97 21.37 -7.48
CA VAL A 228 -4.78 22.36 -8.54
C VAL A 228 -4.91 21.71 -9.91
N VAL A 229 -5.12 22.53 -10.93
CA VAL A 229 -5.26 22.10 -12.32
C VAL A 229 -4.47 23.02 -13.25
N MET A 230 -3.87 22.43 -14.28
CA MET A 230 -3.28 23.14 -15.42
C MET A 230 -3.97 22.70 -16.70
N ASP A 231 -4.34 23.63 -17.57
CA ASP A 231 -4.64 23.30 -18.96
C ASP A 231 -3.32 23.16 -19.72
N VAL A 232 -3.01 21.93 -20.14
CA VAL A 232 -1.76 21.57 -20.81
C VAL A 232 -1.91 21.31 -22.32
N THR A 233 -3.04 21.73 -22.90
CA THR A 233 -3.41 21.50 -24.30
C THR A 233 -2.36 22.03 -25.26
N ASP A 234 -1.96 23.29 -25.09
CA ASP A 234 -1.03 23.99 -25.99
C ASP A 234 0.38 24.14 -25.39
N GLY A 235 0.52 24.03 -24.08
CA GLY A 235 1.74 24.37 -23.36
C GLY A 235 1.68 23.88 -21.93
N VAL A 236 2.80 23.87 -21.21
CA VAL A 236 2.74 23.86 -19.75
C VAL A 236 2.58 25.32 -19.32
N PRO A 237 1.49 25.73 -18.67
CA PRO A 237 1.34 27.09 -18.17
C PRO A 237 2.34 27.35 -17.02
N GLU A 238 2.64 28.62 -16.77
CA GLU A 238 3.59 28.99 -15.71
C GLU A 238 3.07 28.71 -14.30
N GLN A 239 1.74 28.73 -14.11
CA GLN A 239 1.09 28.58 -12.83
C GLN A 239 -0.08 27.61 -12.93
N ALA A 240 -0.34 26.88 -11.85
CA ALA A 240 -1.54 26.07 -11.70
C ALA A 240 -2.67 26.92 -11.13
N GLU A 241 -3.90 26.60 -11.52
CA GLU A 241 -5.10 27.24 -11.00
C GLU A 241 -5.75 26.36 -9.92
N PRO A 242 -6.41 26.95 -8.91
CA PRO A 242 -7.16 26.17 -7.93
C PRO A 242 -8.25 25.30 -8.59
N SER A 243 -8.38 24.07 -8.11
CA SER A 243 -9.44 23.13 -8.54
C SER A 243 -10.36 22.77 -7.38
N LEU A 244 -9.84 22.21 -6.30
CA LEU A 244 -10.63 21.81 -5.13
C LEU A 244 -9.83 22.01 -3.84
N ALA A 245 -10.40 22.78 -2.93
CA ALA A 245 -9.90 22.98 -1.57
C ALA A 245 -11.05 22.77 -0.58
N THR A 246 -10.79 22.04 0.50
CA THR A 246 -11.81 21.72 1.52
C THR A 246 -11.44 22.24 2.92
N GLY A 247 -10.25 22.83 3.06
CA GLY A 247 -9.67 23.19 4.36
C GLY A 247 -8.92 22.02 5.03
N SER A 248 -9.23 20.77 4.67
CA SER A 248 -8.45 19.57 5.00
C SER A 248 -7.48 19.20 3.87
N HIS A 249 -6.43 18.44 4.19
CA HIS A 249 -5.45 17.94 3.22
C HIS A 249 -6.13 17.04 2.18
N LEU A 250 -5.84 17.31 0.90
CA LEU A 250 -6.28 16.54 -0.26
C LEU A 250 -5.08 16.19 -1.14
N SER A 251 -5.09 14.98 -1.70
CA SER A 251 -4.11 14.50 -2.67
C SER A 251 -4.80 13.58 -3.70
N TYR A 252 -4.03 12.92 -4.57
CA TYR A 252 -4.54 11.90 -5.51
C TYR A 252 -5.86 12.27 -6.23
N PRO A 253 -5.90 13.33 -7.07
CA PRO A 253 -7.13 13.81 -7.71
C PRO A 253 -7.60 12.87 -8.84
N PHE A 254 -8.23 11.74 -8.52
CA PHE A 254 -8.70 10.78 -9.53
C PHE A 254 -9.91 11.34 -10.29
N VAL A 255 -9.67 11.94 -11.47
CA VAL A 255 -10.71 12.51 -12.35
C VAL A 255 -11.12 11.55 -13.46
N PHE A 256 -12.43 11.43 -13.73
CA PHE A 256 -13.00 10.58 -14.77
C PHE A 256 -14.38 11.08 -15.25
N ALA A 257 -14.78 10.65 -16.45
CA ALA A 257 -16.10 10.97 -17.01
C ALA A 257 -17.05 9.77 -16.88
N HIS A 258 -18.30 10.02 -16.53
CA HIS A 258 -19.35 8.99 -16.53
C HIS A 258 -20.74 9.63 -16.61
N GLY A 259 -21.62 9.07 -17.45
CA GLY A 259 -23.01 9.52 -17.54
C GLY A 259 -23.19 10.95 -18.05
N GLY A 260 -22.26 11.44 -18.87
CA GLY A 260 -22.25 12.84 -19.36
C GLY A 260 -21.62 13.84 -18.39
N GLU A 261 -21.42 13.44 -17.13
CA GLU A 261 -20.84 14.24 -16.06
C GLU A 261 -19.34 13.99 -15.90
N ILE A 262 -18.66 14.90 -15.20
CA ILE A 262 -17.26 14.76 -14.80
C ILE A 262 -17.19 14.61 -13.28
N TRP A 263 -16.44 13.61 -12.85
CA TRP A 263 -16.33 13.18 -11.47
C TRP A 263 -14.88 13.25 -11.00
N MET A 264 -14.70 13.49 -9.71
CA MET A 264 -13.41 13.41 -9.03
C MET A 264 -13.56 12.65 -7.72
N ILE A 265 -12.62 11.75 -7.44
CA ILE A 265 -12.43 11.13 -6.13
C ILE A 265 -11.02 11.49 -5.67
N PRO A 266 -10.86 12.53 -4.83
CA PRO A 266 -9.58 12.82 -4.23
C PRO A 266 -9.27 11.85 -3.09
N GLU A 267 -8.00 11.71 -2.74
CA GLU A 267 -7.63 11.17 -1.44
C GLU A 267 -7.93 12.21 -0.36
N SER A 268 -8.85 11.85 0.54
CA SER A 268 -9.33 12.70 1.65
C SER A 268 -9.18 11.99 2.99
N MET A 269 -8.04 11.33 3.23
CA MET A 269 -7.78 10.56 4.45
C MET A 269 -7.90 11.42 5.72
N ALA A 270 -7.51 12.70 5.65
CA ALA A 270 -7.69 13.65 6.75
C ALA A 270 -9.16 13.85 7.17
N ALA A 271 -10.10 13.65 6.25
CA ALA A 271 -11.54 13.66 6.52
C ALA A 271 -12.11 12.26 6.84
N GLY A 272 -11.30 11.19 6.68
CA GLY A 272 -11.70 9.81 6.98
C GLY A 272 -12.72 9.23 6.02
N GLU A 273 -12.67 9.61 4.74
CA GLU A 273 -13.68 9.22 3.74
C GLU A 273 -13.11 9.02 2.34
N VAL A 274 -13.80 8.20 1.54
CA VAL A 274 -13.79 8.24 0.08
C VAL A 274 -14.96 9.11 -0.36
N ALA A 275 -14.69 10.33 -0.82
CA ALA A 275 -15.72 11.25 -1.28
C ALA A 275 -15.76 11.35 -2.81
N LEU A 276 -16.96 11.23 -3.38
CA LEU A 276 -17.24 11.47 -4.78
C LEU A 276 -17.68 12.92 -4.97
N TYR A 277 -16.99 13.63 -5.85
CA TYR A 277 -17.32 14.99 -6.26
C TYR A 277 -17.79 15.01 -7.71
N ARG A 278 -18.81 15.81 -8.01
CA ARG A 278 -19.26 16.12 -9.36
C ARG A 278 -18.82 17.53 -9.74
N ALA A 279 -18.41 17.73 -10.98
CA ALA A 279 -18.11 19.06 -11.48
C ALA A 279 -19.40 19.89 -11.58
N GLU A 280 -19.44 21.05 -10.93
CA GLU A 280 -20.50 22.06 -11.11
C GLU A 280 -20.10 23.03 -12.23
N ALA A 281 -18.85 23.48 -12.23
CA ALA A 281 -18.24 24.24 -13.31
C ALA A 281 -16.82 23.74 -13.53
N PHE A 282 -16.66 22.80 -14.45
CA PHE A 282 -15.39 22.16 -14.74
C PHE A 282 -14.36 23.16 -15.33
N PRO A 283 -13.08 23.12 -14.92
CA PRO A 283 -12.44 22.24 -13.93
C PRO A 283 -12.35 22.81 -12.50
N HIS A 284 -12.94 23.98 -12.22
CA HIS A 284 -12.64 24.77 -11.01
C HIS A 284 -13.67 24.70 -9.88
N ARG A 285 -14.87 24.18 -10.14
CA ARG A 285 -15.92 24.04 -9.11
C ARG A 285 -16.48 22.64 -9.07
N TRP A 286 -16.51 22.10 -7.87
CA TRP A 286 -16.92 20.74 -7.58
C TRP A 286 -17.87 20.74 -6.38
N VAL A 287 -18.89 19.88 -6.44
CA VAL A 287 -19.82 19.64 -5.34
C VAL A 287 -19.63 18.21 -4.84
N LYS A 288 -19.56 18.02 -3.51
CA LYS A 288 -19.52 16.69 -2.92
C LYS A 288 -20.88 16.02 -3.13
N GLU A 289 -20.91 14.98 -3.95
CA GLU A 289 -22.13 14.25 -4.31
C GLU A 289 -22.46 13.19 -3.26
N LYS A 290 -21.47 12.36 -2.89
CA LYS A 290 -21.68 11.24 -1.95
C LYS A 290 -20.38 10.84 -1.26
N VAL A 291 -20.49 10.40 -0.01
CA VAL A 291 -19.43 9.62 0.66
C VAL A 291 -19.62 8.14 0.30
N LEU A 292 -18.68 7.58 -0.45
CA LEU A 292 -18.74 6.20 -0.93
C LEU A 292 -18.32 5.20 0.15
N PHE A 293 -17.41 5.61 1.04
CA PHE A 293 -16.90 4.80 2.14
C PHE A 293 -16.33 5.71 3.24
N SER A 294 -16.45 5.30 4.50
CA SER A 294 -15.86 6.00 5.66
C SER A 294 -14.79 5.13 6.31
N GLY A 295 -13.56 5.66 6.39
CA GLY A 295 -12.43 4.99 7.02
C GLY A 295 -11.08 5.56 6.59
N PRO A 296 -9.97 5.04 7.15
CA PRO A 296 -8.60 5.47 6.85
C PRO A 296 -8.13 4.88 5.51
N VAL A 297 -8.56 5.50 4.41
CA VAL A 297 -8.35 5.04 3.03
C VAL A 297 -7.54 6.03 2.21
N VAL A 298 -6.70 5.49 1.33
CA VAL A 298 -5.83 6.25 0.41
C VAL A 298 -5.79 5.60 -0.97
N ASP A 299 -5.30 6.34 -1.96
CA ASP A 299 -5.08 5.90 -3.34
C ASP A 299 -6.31 5.28 -4.04
N THR A 300 -7.50 5.86 -3.84
CA THR A 300 -8.74 5.28 -4.37
C THR A 300 -8.83 5.43 -5.88
N THR A 301 -8.92 4.31 -6.60
CA THR A 301 -9.02 4.29 -8.06
C THR A 301 -10.22 3.48 -8.52
N VAL A 302 -11.06 4.05 -9.38
CA VAL A 302 -12.31 3.42 -9.84
C VAL A 302 -12.12 2.74 -11.20
N TRP A 303 -12.81 1.62 -11.38
CA TRP A 303 -12.93 0.89 -12.63
C TRP A 303 -14.35 0.37 -12.81
N GLN A 304 -14.85 0.38 -14.05
CA GLN A 304 -16.14 -0.23 -14.38
C GLN A 304 -15.93 -1.37 -15.38
N LYS A 305 -16.55 -2.51 -15.12
CA LYS A 305 -16.52 -3.67 -16.01
C LYS A 305 -17.87 -4.37 -16.00
N ASP A 306 -18.43 -4.61 -17.19
CA ASP A 306 -19.66 -5.38 -17.39
C ASP A 306 -20.85 -4.86 -16.55
N GLY A 307 -20.97 -3.54 -16.42
CA GLY A 307 -22.01 -2.88 -15.63
C GLY A 307 -21.74 -2.81 -14.12
N THR A 308 -20.76 -3.56 -13.61
CA THR A 308 -20.35 -3.51 -12.19
C THR A 308 -19.25 -2.48 -11.96
N TRP A 309 -19.37 -1.76 -10.86
CA TRP A 309 -18.36 -0.81 -10.40
C TRP A 309 -17.41 -1.46 -9.40
N TYR A 310 -16.15 -1.06 -9.49
CA TYR A 310 -15.08 -1.44 -8.59
C TYR A 310 -14.31 -0.20 -8.18
N PHE A 311 -13.87 -0.14 -6.92
CA PHE A 311 -12.76 0.73 -6.57
C PHE A 311 -11.72 -0.04 -5.77
N PHE A 312 -10.47 0.21 -6.14
CA PHE A 312 -9.29 -0.24 -5.42
C PHE A 312 -8.95 0.84 -4.41
N ALA A 313 -8.76 0.47 -3.15
CA ALA A 313 -8.37 1.41 -2.12
C ALA A 313 -7.39 0.76 -1.14
N THR A 314 -6.42 1.55 -0.69
CA THR A 314 -5.46 1.12 0.32
C THR A 314 -6.02 1.50 1.70
N LEU A 315 -6.24 0.52 2.56
CA LEU A 315 -6.56 0.76 3.97
C LEU A 315 -5.28 0.92 4.77
N ILE A 316 -5.21 1.98 5.56
CA ILE A 316 -4.13 2.23 6.52
C ILE A 316 -4.61 1.82 7.91
N VAL A 317 -3.78 1.07 8.63
CA VAL A 317 -4.07 0.73 10.02
C VAL A 317 -3.77 1.94 10.91
N PRO A 318 -4.76 2.51 11.63
CA PRO A 318 -4.59 3.73 12.40
C PRO A 318 -3.40 3.68 13.37
N GLY A 319 -2.61 4.75 13.40
CA GLY A 319 -1.43 4.88 14.25
C GLY A 319 -0.19 4.11 13.75
N THR A 320 -0.23 3.56 12.54
CA THR A 320 0.89 2.85 11.91
C THR A 320 0.98 3.16 10.40
N GLU A 321 2.07 2.76 9.75
CA GLU A 321 2.23 2.79 8.29
C GLU A 321 1.81 1.45 7.63
N ALA A 322 1.15 0.55 8.36
CA ALA A 322 0.73 -0.73 7.80
C ALA A 322 -0.44 -0.53 6.83
N VAL A 323 -0.24 -1.04 5.62
CA VAL A 323 -1.18 -0.91 4.51
C VAL A 323 -1.67 -2.26 4.02
N SER A 324 -2.90 -2.29 3.52
CA SER A 324 -3.45 -3.42 2.78
C SER A 324 -4.33 -2.91 1.65
N LEU A 325 -4.27 -3.56 0.49
CA LEU A 325 -5.09 -3.23 -0.68
C LEU A 325 -6.39 -4.01 -0.63
N HIS A 326 -7.50 -3.30 -0.78
CA HIS A 326 -8.84 -3.87 -0.80
C HIS A 326 -9.58 -3.47 -2.07
N LEU A 327 -10.48 -4.35 -2.47
CA LEU A 327 -11.42 -4.14 -3.57
C LEU A 327 -12.81 -3.93 -2.99
N PHE A 328 -13.50 -2.93 -3.50
CA PHE A 328 -14.90 -2.65 -3.22
C PHE A 328 -15.70 -2.80 -4.50
N THR A 329 -17.00 -3.09 -4.37
CA THR A 329 -17.91 -3.25 -5.52
C THR A 329 -19.26 -2.60 -5.25
N ALA A 330 -19.90 -2.11 -6.31
CA ALA A 330 -21.25 -1.55 -6.30
C ALA A 330 -21.95 -1.76 -7.65
N ASP A 331 -23.28 -1.69 -7.66
CA ASP A 331 -24.09 -1.79 -8.88
C ASP A 331 -24.15 -0.45 -9.65
N SER A 332 -23.84 0.66 -8.97
CA SER A 332 -23.76 2.00 -9.57
C SER A 332 -22.73 2.86 -8.83
N LEU A 333 -22.23 3.91 -9.50
CA LEU A 333 -21.21 4.81 -8.93
C LEU A 333 -21.67 5.46 -7.60
N THR A 334 -22.93 5.91 -7.55
CA THR A 334 -23.57 6.52 -6.38
C THR A 334 -24.36 5.51 -5.54
N GLY A 335 -24.23 4.22 -5.83
CA GLY A 335 -24.89 3.13 -5.10
C GLY A 335 -24.21 2.82 -3.78
N ASP A 336 -24.55 1.67 -3.21
CA ASP A 336 -23.97 1.21 -1.94
C ASP A 336 -22.76 0.34 -2.22
N TRP A 337 -21.60 0.83 -1.77
CA TRP A 337 -20.33 0.17 -1.93
C TRP A 337 -20.10 -0.84 -0.82
N ARG A 338 -19.71 -2.06 -1.21
CA ARG A 338 -19.41 -3.16 -0.28
C ARG A 338 -18.02 -3.73 -0.54
N LEU A 339 -17.38 -4.22 0.52
CA LEU A 339 -16.11 -4.92 0.40
C LEU A 339 -16.29 -6.18 -0.46
N HIS A 340 -15.45 -6.32 -1.48
CA HIS A 340 -15.48 -7.48 -2.37
C HIS A 340 -14.96 -8.74 -1.63
N PRO A 341 -15.54 -9.93 -1.83
CA PRO A 341 -15.10 -11.17 -1.15
C PRO A 341 -13.65 -11.63 -1.45
N ALA A 342 -13.02 -11.05 -2.47
CA ALA A 342 -11.60 -11.28 -2.78
C ALA A 342 -10.65 -10.42 -1.93
N SER A 343 -11.18 -9.44 -1.19
CA SER A 343 -10.37 -8.59 -0.30
C SER A 343 -9.87 -9.36 0.93
N PRO A 344 -8.66 -9.05 1.44
CA PRO A 344 -7.66 -8.15 0.85
C PRO A 344 -7.04 -8.74 -0.42
N LEU A 345 -6.73 -7.87 -1.39
CA LEU A 345 -5.96 -8.23 -2.58
C LEU A 345 -4.45 -8.29 -2.32
N SER A 346 -3.95 -7.45 -1.41
CA SER A 346 -2.54 -7.46 -1.00
C SER A 346 -2.34 -6.97 0.42
N ASN A 347 -1.37 -7.56 1.10
CA ASN A 347 -0.87 -7.14 2.42
C ASN A 347 0.63 -6.83 2.34
N ASP A 348 1.09 -6.42 1.16
CA ASP A 348 2.49 -6.15 0.88
C ASP A 348 2.69 -4.66 0.60
N VAL A 349 3.51 -4.02 1.44
CA VAL A 349 3.88 -2.61 1.32
C VAL A 349 4.53 -2.26 -0.03
N ARG A 350 4.94 -3.25 -0.81
CA ARG A 350 5.52 -3.04 -2.14
C ARG A 350 4.49 -2.80 -3.24
N ASP A 351 3.25 -3.23 -3.05
CA ASP A 351 2.22 -3.18 -4.09
C ASP A 351 0.81 -2.81 -3.59
N ALA A 352 0.64 -2.56 -2.28
CA ALA A 352 -0.65 -2.14 -1.75
C ALA A 352 -1.06 -0.73 -2.23
N ARG A 353 -0.14 0.24 -2.13
CA ARG A 353 -0.40 1.64 -2.48
C ARG A 353 -0.45 1.87 -3.99
N GLY A 354 -1.40 2.67 -4.44
CA GLY A 354 -1.62 2.95 -5.86
C GLY A 354 -0.62 3.95 -6.42
N ALA A 355 -0.18 3.76 -7.66
CA ALA A 355 0.72 4.69 -8.37
C ALA A 355 0.01 5.39 -9.56
N GLY A 356 -1.27 5.74 -9.37
CA GLY A 356 -2.07 6.45 -10.37
C GLY A 356 -3.12 5.58 -11.08
N ARG A 357 -3.50 5.99 -12.30
CA ARG A 357 -4.61 5.42 -13.08
C ARG A 357 -4.34 3.97 -13.51
N LEU A 358 -5.37 3.13 -13.49
CA LEU A 358 -5.34 1.81 -14.14
C LEU A 358 -5.27 1.99 -15.67
N PHE A 359 -4.60 1.07 -16.36
CA PHE A 359 -4.54 1.10 -17.82
C PHE A 359 -4.64 -0.29 -18.42
N MET A 360 -5.22 -0.35 -19.62
CA MET A 360 -5.28 -1.56 -20.42
C MET A 360 -4.12 -1.57 -21.41
N GLN A 361 -3.39 -2.68 -21.48
CA GLN A 361 -2.37 -2.92 -22.50
C GLN A 361 -2.40 -4.39 -22.90
N ASP A 362 -2.44 -4.65 -24.22
CA ASP A 362 -2.46 -6.02 -24.78
C ASP A 362 -3.55 -6.93 -24.18
N GLY A 363 -4.72 -6.36 -23.86
CA GLY A 363 -5.86 -7.08 -23.28
C GLY A 363 -5.76 -7.34 -21.76
N VAL A 364 -4.70 -6.86 -21.11
CA VAL A 364 -4.47 -6.99 -19.66
C VAL A 364 -4.68 -5.65 -18.96
N LEU A 365 -5.41 -5.68 -17.84
CA LEU A 365 -5.60 -4.52 -16.97
C LEU A 365 -4.47 -4.45 -15.95
N TYR A 366 -3.71 -3.37 -15.95
CA TYR A 366 -2.63 -3.11 -15.01
C TYR A 366 -3.07 -2.09 -13.95
N ARG A 367 -2.72 -2.37 -12.69
CA ARG A 367 -2.76 -1.42 -11.58
C ARG A 367 -1.33 -1.07 -11.19
N PRO A 368 -0.83 0.12 -11.56
CA PRO A 368 0.42 0.62 -11.03
C PRO A 368 0.39 0.71 -9.52
N ALA A 369 1.47 0.26 -8.88
CA ALA A 369 1.63 0.34 -7.44
C ALA A 369 2.96 0.98 -7.06
N GLN A 370 2.99 1.61 -5.89
CA GLN A 370 4.19 2.18 -5.31
C GLN A 370 4.85 1.17 -4.38
N ASP A 371 6.14 0.96 -4.56
CA ASP A 371 6.94 0.26 -3.56
C ASP A 371 7.27 1.22 -2.43
N CYS A 372 6.57 1.07 -1.31
CA CYS A 372 6.75 1.89 -0.11
C CYS A 372 7.65 1.22 0.94
N SER A 373 8.33 0.12 0.62
CA SER A 373 9.27 -0.46 1.58
C SER A 373 10.50 0.43 1.75
N GLY A 374 11.01 0.55 2.97
CA GLY A 374 12.13 1.44 3.30
C GLY A 374 11.77 2.94 3.28
N THR A 375 11.45 3.49 2.10
CA THR A 375 11.02 4.89 1.91
C THR A 375 9.75 4.92 1.08
N TYR A 376 8.81 5.78 1.48
CA TYR A 376 7.56 6.00 0.75
C TYR A 376 7.79 6.33 -0.74
N GLY A 377 7.11 5.60 -1.62
CA GLY A 377 7.13 5.82 -3.08
C GLY A 377 8.50 5.67 -3.74
N ARG A 378 9.37 4.78 -3.25
CA ARG A 378 10.76 4.65 -3.74
C ARG A 378 10.88 4.03 -5.13
N ALA A 379 9.87 3.30 -5.60
CA ALA A 379 9.83 2.67 -6.92
C ALA A 379 8.38 2.38 -7.35
N ILE A 380 8.20 2.01 -8.62
CA ILE A 380 6.91 1.59 -9.20
C ILE A 380 6.95 0.08 -9.45
N ARG A 381 5.80 -0.58 -9.27
CA ARG A 381 5.52 -1.97 -9.66
C ARG A 381 4.29 -2.03 -10.56
N LEU A 382 4.26 -3.04 -11.44
CA LEU A 382 3.17 -3.34 -12.37
C LEU A 382 2.74 -4.80 -12.23
#